data_AF-A0A0J6YPB5-F1
#
_entry.id   AF-A0A0J6YPB5-F1
#
_cell.length_a   1.000
_cell.length_b   1.000
_cell.length_c   1.000
_cell.angle_alpha   90.00
_cell.angle_beta   90.00
_cell.angle_gamma   90.00
#
_symmetry.space_group_name_H-M   'P 1'
#
loop_
_entity.id
_entity.type
_entity.pdbx_description
1 polymer ?
#
loop_
_entity_poly.entity_id
_entity_poly.type
_entity_poly.pdbx_seq_one_letter_code
_entity_poly.pdbx_strand_id
1 'polypeptide(L)'
;MSILFKLFASTLAVVSVVNAGELLNFENERDIIRGSYIVVMKDGTSSSDLKSHMNWAANVHHGNLAKQGPSRSTGFQFSFDIGGWRGYSGKFDNDTLDAIVNNAHVKYVEPDRMASATVLKIQKNAPSWGLGRISHTFRGFKNYLYHSSAGEGVLAYVVDTGIDINHPEFEGRAEWGINVVDEVDTDEHGHGTHVAGTIGSKTFGVAKKVKLVAVKALGKDSRGPDSGIIAAMDWAVKHAKEKGILGKAIMNLSLTGDTATALNEAAERAVEAGLFLGVAAGNNNRDAINESPASVETVCTAGASAENDEKASFSNFGSLLDIYAPGNKIISTLPGGGNGTMSGTSMAAPHVCGVAALLMSSEGIKAQEACDRIKKLARPAIRNPGNSTTNKLLYNKSGF
;
A
#
# COMPACT_ATOMS: atom_id res chain seq x y z
N MET A 1 10.94 85.17 4.03
CA MET A 1 10.90 83.70 4.25
C MET A 1 10.95 83.06 2.86
N SER A 2 11.88 82.22 2.44
CA SER A 2 13.06 81.65 3.05
C SER A 2 13.89 81.03 1.90
N ILE A 3 15.19 81.32 1.87
CA ILE A 3 16.30 80.37 1.62
C ILE A 3 16.63 79.91 0.18
N LEU A 4 17.89 80.22 -0.15
CA LEU A 4 18.79 79.63 -1.14
C LEU A 4 18.85 78.10 -1.07
N PHE A 5 18.74 77.43 -2.22
CA PHE A 5 19.19 76.04 -2.38
C PHE A 5 20.66 76.00 -2.82
N LYS A 6 21.52 75.42 -1.98
CA LYS A 6 22.89 74.99 -2.32
C LYS A 6 22.85 73.52 -2.76
N LEU A 7 23.60 73.22 -3.81
CA LEU A 7 23.94 71.88 -4.29
C LEU A 7 24.52 71.00 -3.15
N PHE A 8 24.07 69.75 -3.10
CA PHE A 8 24.86 68.63 -2.59
C PHE A 8 24.96 67.58 -3.69
N ALA A 9 26.21 67.24 -4.04
CA ALA A 9 26.52 66.14 -4.94
C ALA A 9 26.20 64.81 -4.24
N SER A 10 25.32 64.01 -4.84
CA SER A 10 25.13 62.61 -4.48
C SER A 10 26.01 61.75 -5.37
N THR A 11 27.02 61.13 -4.77
CA THR A 11 27.78 60.04 -5.35
C THR A 11 26.84 58.87 -5.64
N LEU A 12 26.72 58.48 -6.92
CA LEU A 12 26.11 57.20 -7.29
C LEU A 12 27.02 56.07 -6.79
N ALA A 13 26.67 55.45 -5.67
CA ALA A 13 27.12 54.11 -5.38
C ALA A 13 26.31 53.17 -6.29
N VAL A 14 26.92 52.72 -7.39
CA VAL A 14 26.39 51.61 -8.17
C VAL A 14 26.58 50.35 -7.33
N VAL A 15 25.57 50.01 -6.53
CA VAL A 15 25.49 48.66 -5.96
C VAL A 15 25.17 47.76 -7.13
N SER A 16 26.18 47.08 -7.65
CA SER A 16 25.99 45.95 -8.56
C SER A 16 25.14 44.94 -7.81
N VAL A 17 23.84 44.86 -8.13
CA VAL A 17 22.97 43.80 -7.63
C VAL A 17 23.47 42.53 -8.29
N VAL A 18 24.35 41.80 -7.59
CA VAL A 18 24.76 40.47 -7.99
C VAL A 18 23.50 39.64 -7.89
N ASN A 19 22.90 39.30 -9.03
CA ASN A 19 21.68 38.50 -9.08
C ASN A 19 22.06 37.06 -8.67
N ALA A 20 22.00 36.78 -7.37
CA ALA A 20 22.24 35.47 -6.77
C ALA A 20 21.28 34.43 -7.35
N GLY A 21 21.66 33.15 -7.31
CA GLY A 21 20.77 32.07 -7.69
C GLY A 21 19.62 31.91 -6.69
N GLU A 22 18.49 31.39 -7.16
CA GLU A 22 17.33 31.08 -6.31
C GLU A 22 17.39 29.62 -5.80
N LEU A 23 17.01 29.37 -4.54
CA LEU A 23 16.78 28.01 -4.04
C LEU A 23 15.30 27.65 -4.19
N LEU A 24 14.99 26.76 -5.13
CA LEU A 24 13.64 26.30 -5.39
C LEU A 24 13.23 25.22 -4.39
N ASN A 25 11.93 25.15 -4.08
CA ASN A 25 11.35 24.15 -3.19
C ASN A 25 10.18 23.44 -3.86
N PHE A 26 9.93 22.19 -3.46
CA PHE A 26 8.75 21.43 -3.89
C PHE A 26 7.67 21.46 -2.81
N GLU A 27 6.40 21.58 -3.20
CA GLU A 27 5.27 21.46 -2.27
C GLU A 27 5.18 20.07 -1.60
N ASN A 28 5.74 19.04 -2.24
CA ASN A 28 5.77 17.67 -1.73
C ASN A 28 7.22 17.16 -1.61
N GLU A 29 7.64 16.94 -0.37
CA GLU A 29 9.02 16.57 -0.03
C GLU A 29 9.28 15.05 0.00
N ARG A 30 8.26 14.22 -0.26
CA ARG A 30 8.38 12.75 -0.08
C ARG A 30 9.50 12.09 -0.88
N ASP A 31 9.79 12.61 -2.07
CA ASP A 31 10.77 12.03 -2.99
C ASP A 31 12.12 12.76 -2.94
N ILE A 32 12.29 13.74 -2.03
CA ILE A 32 13.53 14.50 -1.91
C ILE A 32 14.63 13.61 -1.35
N ILE A 33 15.75 13.55 -2.06
CA ILE A 33 16.96 12.88 -1.60
C ILE A 33 17.69 13.84 -0.65
N ARG A 34 17.59 13.59 0.66
CA ARG A 34 18.17 14.48 1.69
C ARG A 34 19.64 14.81 1.42
N GLY A 35 19.94 16.11 1.44
CA GLY A 35 21.28 16.66 1.23
C GLY A 35 21.79 16.57 -0.21
N SER A 36 20.97 16.15 -1.17
CA SER A 36 21.31 16.07 -2.61
C SER A 36 20.62 17.19 -3.36
N TYR A 37 21.34 17.84 -4.27
CA TYR A 37 20.87 19.02 -4.99
C TYR A 37 21.25 18.96 -6.47
N ILE A 38 20.42 19.59 -7.30
CA ILE A 38 20.69 19.91 -8.70
C ILE A 38 20.99 21.40 -8.78
N VAL A 39 22.15 21.76 -9.33
CA VAL A 39 22.61 23.13 -9.51
C VAL A 39 22.57 23.46 -11.00
N VAL A 40 21.82 24.49 -11.37
CA VAL A 40 21.64 24.91 -12.75
C VAL A 40 22.36 26.22 -12.98
N MET A 41 23.20 26.27 -14.01
CA MET A 41 23.98 27.45 -14.38
C MET A 41 23.16 28.41 -15.23
N LYS A 42 23.54 29.70 -15.26
CA LYS A 42 22.91 30.69 -16.14
C LYS A 42 23.09 30.33 -17.61
N ASP A 43 22.10 30.69 -18.43
CA ASP A 43 22.11 30.39 -19.86
C ASP A 43 23.36 31.01 -20.53
N GLY A 44 23.98 30.28 -21.46
CA GLY A 44 25.20 30.73 -22.13
C GLY A 44 26.52 30.48 -21.36
N THR A 45 26.47 29.96 -20.12
CA THR A 45 27.66 29.48 -19.38
C THR A 45 28.46 28.51 -20.25
N SER A 46 29.76 28.69 -20.48
CA SER A 46 30.55 27.76 -21.30
C SER A 46 30.88 26.45 -20.55
N SER A 47 31.27 25.38 -21.25
CA SER A 47 31.70 24.14 -20.59
C SER A 47 32.96 24.35 -19.71
N SER A 48 33.84 25.29 -20.08
CA SER A 48 34.98 25.69 -19.25
C SER A 48 34.57 26.43 -17.99
N ASP A 49 33.55 27.30 -18.08
CA ASP A 49 33.04 28.03 -16.92
C ASP A 49 32.32 27.09 -15.95
N LEU A 50 31.53 26.13 -16.47
CA LEU A 50 30.92 25.08 -15.67
C LEU A 50 32.00 24.30 -14.90
N LYS A 51 33.06 23.85 -15.58
CA LYS A 51 34.15 23.11 -14.93
C LYS A 51 34.86 23.96 -13.86
N SER A 52 35.09 25.23 -14.14
CA SER A 52 35.72 26.16 -13.19
C SER A 52 34.85 26.38 -11.95
N HIS A 53 33.54 26.53 -12.15
CA HIS A 53 32.57 26.64 -11.06
C HIS A 53 32.51 25.36 -10.23
N MET A 54 32.43 24.18 -10.85
CA MET A 54 32.42 22.89 -10.14
C MET A 54 33.70 22.71 -9.30
N ASN A 55 34.88 23.07 -9.83
CA ASN A 55 36.14 23.02 -9.08
C ASN A 55 36.12 23.98 -7.87
N TRP A 56 35.59 25.20 -8.05
CA TRP A 56 35.42 26.15 -6.94
C TRP A 56 34.50 25.60 -5.86
N ALA A 57 33.33 25.08 -6.22
CA ALA A 57 32.37 24.52 -5.28
C ALA A 57 32.92 23.26 -4.57
N ALA A 58 33.75 22.46 -5.23
CA ALA A 58 34.47 21.34 -4.60
C ALA A 58 35.43 21.81 -3.51
N ASN A 59 36.16 22.89 -3.76
CA ASN A 59 37.08 23.47 -2.78
C ASN A 59 36.34 24.07 -1.58
N VAL A 60 35.21 24.75 -1.82
CA VAL A 60 34.34 25.23 -0.73
C VAL A 60 33.85 24.07 0.13
N HIS A 61 33.33 23.02 -0.51
CA HIS A 61 32.84 21.83 0.18
C HIS A 61 33.93 21.14 1.02
N HIS A 62 35.12 20.91 0.44
CA HIS A 62 36.25 20.34 1.17
C HIS A 62 36.69 21.23 2.35
N GLY A 63 36.68 22.55 2.17
CA GLY A 63 37.01 23.50 3.23
C GLY A 63 36.01 23.48 4.38
N ASN A 64 34.74 23.25 4.12
CA ASN A 64 33.69 23.14 5.14
C ASN A 64 33.73 21.77 5.84
N LEU A 65 33.96 20.68 5.10
CA LEU A 65 34.10 19.34 5.69
C LEU A 65 35.30 19.22 6.63
N ALA A 66 36.43 19.85 6.29
CA ALA A 66 37.61 19.86 7.15
C ALA A 66 37.34 20.49 8.54
N LYS A 67 36.30 21.33 8.67
CA LYS A 67 35.89 21.96 9.93
C LYS A 67 34.89 21.11 10.74
N GLN A 68 34.24 20.12 10.11
CA GLN A 68 33.12 19.37 10.70
C GLN A 68 33.47 17.92 11.11
N GLY A 69 34.72 17.46 10.91
CA GLY A 69 35.15 16.09 11.22
C GLY A 69 34.72 15.08 10.14
N PRO A 70 35.01 13.77 10.29
CA PRO A 70 34.82 12.79 9.23
C PRO A 70 33.32 12.49 9.01
N SER A 71 32.67 13.29 8.17
CA SER A 71 31.29 13.06 7.71
C SER A 71 31.28 12.54 6.26
N ARG A 72 30.32 11.64 5.98
CA ARG A 72 30.12 10.94 4.69
C ARG A 72 29.32 11.78 3.67
N SER A 73 29.57 13.07 3.48
CA SER A 73 28.96 13.77 2.34
C SER A 73 29.79 13.50 1.09
N THR A 74 29.29 12.60 0.25
CA THR A 74 29.84 12.35 -1.08
C THR A 74 29.56 13.57 -1.95
N GLY A 75 30.59 14.31 -2.36
CA GLY A 75 30.49 15.58 -3.10
C GLY A 75 29.83 15.49 -4.49
N PHE A 76 30.52 15.93 -5.54
CA PHE A 76 29.97 15.95 -6.91
C PHE A 76 29.59 14.55 -7.39
N GLN A 77 28.45 14.46 -8.09
CA GLN A 77 27.92 13.21 -8.60
C GLN A 77 27.82 13.20 -10.13
N PHE A 78 27.15 14.18 -10.74
CA PHE A 78 26.97 14.24 -12.19
C PHE A 78 27.16 15.68 -12.72
N SER A 79 27.52 15.80 -14.00
CA SER A 79 27.49 17.06 -14.75
C SER A 79 26.57 16.93 -15.96
N PHE A 80 25.84 18.00 -16.28
CA PHE A 80 24.84 18.06 -17.34
C PHE A 80 25.26 19.10 -18.39
N ASP A 81 25.19 18.74 -19.67
CA ASP A 81 25.30 19.66 -20.82
C ASP A 81 24.30 19.19 -21.90
N ILE A 82 23.17 19.88 -21.99
CA ILE A 82 22.05 19.54 -22.89
C ILE A 82 21.72 20.78 -23.72
N GLY A 83 22.23 20.84 -24.95
CA GLY A 83 21.94 21.95 -25.86
C GLY A 83 22.32 23.33 -25.31
N GLY A 84 23.37 23.41 -24.47
CA GLY A 84 23.79 24.65 -23.80
C GLY A 84 23.12 24.92 -22.46
N TRP A 85 22.13 24.12 -22.05
CA TRP A 85 21.66 24.06 -20.67
C TRP A 85 22.65 23.24 -19.84
N ARG A 86 23.24 23.87 -18.82
CA ARG A 86 24.36 23.30 -18.06
C ARG A 86 24.07 23.30 -16.58
N GLY A 87 24.54 22.26 -15.91
CA GLY A 87 24.39 22.10 -14.47
C GLY A 87 25.17 20.91 -13.93
N TYR A 88 24.99 20.62 -12.66
CA TYR A 88 25.57 19.46 -12.00
C TYR A 88 24.71 19.03 -10.82
N SER A 89 24.96 17.84 -10.29
CA SER A 89 24.40 17.40 -9.01
C SER A 89 25.47 16.95 -8.04
N GLY A 90 25.14 16.99 -6.75
CA GLY A 90 26.02 16.53 -5.68
C GLY A 90 25.34 16.59 -4.32
N LYS A 91 25.98 16.00 -3.30
CA LYS A 91 25.54 16.16 -1.92
C LYS A 91 26.39 17.19 -1.19
N PHE A 92 25.72 18.18 -0.62
CA PHE A 92 26.35 19.34 0.01
C PHE A 92 25.79 19.55 1.41
N ASP A 93 26.65 19.98 2.33
CA ASP A 93 26.22 20.57 3.61
C ASP A 93 25.60 21.95 3.39
N ASN A 94 24.89 22.46 4.40
CA ASN A 94 24.17 23.73 4.31
C ASN A 94 25.10 24.92 3.98
N ASP A 95 26.29 24.98 4.57
CA ASP A 95 27.22 26.10 4.34
C ASP A 95 27.73 26.11 2.89
N THR A 96 28.00 24.91 2.35
CA THR A 96 28.38 24.75 0.94
C THR A 96 27.22 25.08 0.00
N LEU A 97 26.00 24.64 0.33
CA LEU A 97 24.80 24.95 -0.43
C LEU A 97 24.57 26.47 -0.51
N ASP A 98 24.65 27.16 0.64
CA ASP A 98 24.48 28.61 0.72
C ASP A 98 25.52 29.34 -0.14
N ALA A 99 26.77 28.88 -0.14
CA ALA A 99 27.81 29.44 -1.01
C ALA A 99 27.47 29.25 -2.49
N ILE A 100 27.02 28.05 -2.89
CA ILE A 100 26.63 27.73 -4.28
C ILE A 100 25.45 28.60 -4.72
N VAL A 101 24.38 28.68 -3.93
CA VAL A 101 23.18 29.49 -4.21
C VAL A 101 23.56 30.96 -4.44
N ASN A 102 24.48 31.50 -3.65
CA ASN A 102 24.93 32.89 -3.76
C ASN A 102 25.94 33.16 -4.89
N ASN A 103 26.35 32.14 -5.66
CA ASN A 103 27.31 32.32 -6.72
C ASN A 103 26.69 33.00 -7.97
N ALA A 104 27.34 34.03 -8.50
CA ALA A 104 26.83 34.83 -9.62
C ALA A 104 26.58 34.05 -10.92
N HIS A 105 27.17 32.86 -11.09
CA HIS A 105 27.00 32.01 -12.27
C HIS A 105 25.83 31.02 -12.14
N VAL A 106 25.28 30.84 -10.95
CA VAL A 106 24.16 29.93 -10.69
C VAL A 106 22.85 30.64 -11.03
N LYS A 107 21.98 29.93 -11.74
CA LYS A 107 20.62 30.38 -12.08
C LYS A 107 19.67 30.02 -10.96
N TYR A 108 19.68 28.76 -10.55
CA TYR A 108 18.96 28.25 -9.39
C TYR A 108 19.55 26.93 -8.90
N VAL A 109 19.18 26.57 -7.69
CA VAL A 109 19.43 25.26 -7.08
C VAL A 109 18.08 24.67 -6.68
N GLU A 110 17.91 23.36 -6.84
CA GLU A 110 16.73 22.64 -6.35
C GLU A 110 17.13 21.33 -5.67
N PRO A 111 16.35 20.82 -4.71
CA PRO A 111 16.54 19.50 -4.15
C PRO A 111 16.45 18.40 -5.23
N ASP A 112 17.38 17.45 -5.22
CA ASP A 112 17.31 16.29 -6.11
C ASP A 112 16.19 15.33 -5.66
N ARG A 113 15.56 14.65 -6.62
CA ARG A 113 14.39 13.79 -6.38
C ARG A 113 14.51 12.44 -7.05
N MET A 114 13.92 11.42 -6.44
CA MET A 114 13.73 10.13 -7.10
C MET A 114 12.65 10.23 -8.18
N ALA A 115 12.99 9.90 -9.42
CA ALA A 115 12.02 9.61 -10.48
C ALA A 115 11.56 8.15 -10.39
N SER A 116 10.26 7.89 -10.58
CA SER A 116 9.70 6.53 -10.59
C SER A 116 9.06 6.20 -11.94
N ALA A 117 9.38 5.03 -12.50
CA ALA A 117 8.72 4.52 -13.69
C ALA A 117 7.26 4.14 -13.36
N THR A 118 6.31 4.38 -14.27
CA THR A 118 4.89 4.10 -14.01
C THR A 118 4.66 2.62 -13.71
N VAL A 119 4.32 2.34 -12.45
CA VAL A 119 4.15 1.02 -11.84
C VAL A 119 2.70 0.51 -11.88
N LEU A 120 1.78 1.21 -12.53
CA LEU A 120 0.38 0.78 -12.64
C LEU A 120 0.15 -0.27 -13.72
N LYS A 121 -0.79 -1.18 -13.45
CA LYS A 121 -1.37 -2.12 -14.42
C LYS A 121 -2.88 -1.94 -14.48
N ILE A 122 -3.44 -2.28 -15.64
CA ILE A 122 -4.88 -2.24 -15.90
C ILE A 122 -5.31 -3.61 -16.42
N GLN A 123 -6.24 -4.26 -15.72
CA GLN A 123 -7.02 -5.35 -16.29
C GLN A 123 -8.29 -4.75 -16.88
N LYS A 124 -8.43 -4.82 -18.20
CA LYS A 124 -9.65 -4.37 -18.89
C LYS A 124 -10.77 -5.37 -18.66
N ASN A 125 -11.99 -4.89 -18.47
CA ASN A 125 -13.19 -5.72 -18.35
C ASN A 125 -13.04 -6.85 -17.31
N ALA A 126 -12.65 -6.50 -16.08
CA ALA A 126 -12.59 -7.44 -14.97
C ALA A 126 -13.97 -8.14 -14.80
N PRO A 127 -14.00 -9.47 -14.70
CA PRO A 127 -15.26 -10.23 -14.75
C PRO A 127 -16.07 -10.09 -13.45
N SER A 128 -15.40 -9.92 -12.31
CA SER A 128 -16.05 -9.65 -11.03
C SER A 128 -16.14 -8.13 -10.83
N TRP A 129 -17.36 -7.62 -10.60
CA TRP A 129 -17.63 -6.20 -10.41
C TRP A 129 -16.83 -5.61 -9.24
N GLY A 130 -16.52 -6.43 -8.24
CA GLY A 130 -15.80 -6.05 -7.03
C GLY A 130 -14.44 -5.43 -7.34
N LEU A 131 -13.70 -5.99 -8.29
CA LEU A 131 -12.38 -5.47 -8.70
C LEU A 131 -12.49 -4.03 -9.22
N GLY A 132 -13.37 -3.79 -10.19
CA GLY A 132 -13.55 -2.45 -10.75
C GLY A 132 -14.05 -1.46 -9.71
N ARG A 133 -14.90 -1.91 -8.78
CA ARG A 133 -15.44 -1.06 -7.71
C ARG A 133 -14.39 -0.63 -6.69
N ILE A 134 -13.50 -1.54 -6.25
CA ILE A 134 -12.46 -1.19 -5.27
C ILE A 134 -11.35 -0.33 -5.87
N SER A 135 -11.22 -0.27 -7.20
CA SER A 135 -10.21 0.56 -7.87
C SER A 135 -10.71 1.89 -8.42
N HIS A 136 -11.97 2.26 -8.13
CA HIS A 136 -12.55 3.53 -8.53
C HIS A 136 -13.37 4.13 -7.40
N THR A 137 -13.56 5.45 -7.43
CA THR A 137 -14.39 6.17 -6.45
C THR A 137 -15.88 6.09 -6.75
N PHE A 138 -16.26 5.66 -7.95
CA PHE A 138 -17.64 5.56 -8.43
C PHE A 138 -17.95 4.15 -8.94
N ARG A 139 -19.25 3.80 -8.97
CA ARG A 139 -19.76 2.52 -9.48
C ARG A 139 -19.72 2.41 -11.01
N GLY A 140 -19.89 1.19 -11.54
CA GLY A 140 -20.08 0.91 -12.96
C GLY A 140 -18.79 0.77 -13.78
N PHE A 141 -17.61 0.96 -13.15
CA PHE A 141 -16.32 0.73 -13.80
C PHE A 141 -16.00 -0.77 -13.80
N LYS A 142 -15.62 -1.28 -14.98
CA LYS A 142 -15.20 -2.68 -15.15
C LYS A 142 -13.68 -2.86 -15.20
N ASN A 143 -12.92 -1.79 -15.41
CA ASN A 143 -11.47 -1.89 -15.41
C ASN A 143 -10.96 -2.00 -13.98
N TYR A 144 -9.93 -2.82 -13.76
CA TYR A 144 -9.27 -2.92 -12.48
C TYR A 144 -7.87 -2.32 -12.56
N LEU A 145 -7.61 -1.29 -11.74
CA LEU A 145 -6.33 -0.60 -11.65
C LEU A 145 -5.60 -1.09 -10.41
N TYR A 146 -4.35 -1.49 -10.55
CA TYR A 146 -3.54 -2.02 -9.47
C TYR A 146 -2.05 -1.75 -9.67
N HIS A 147 -1.30 -1.73 -8.57
CA HIS A 147 0.15 -1.61 -8.59
C HIS A 147 0.79 -2.90 -9.13
N SER A 148 1.84 -2.79 -9.93
CA SER A 148 2.53 -3.92 -10.59
C SER A 148 3.23 -4.89 -9.64
N SER A 149 3.49 -4.48 -8.39
CA SER A 149 3.90 -5.39 -7.31
C SER A 149 2.81 -6.41 -7.01
N ALA A 150 1.53 -6.04 -7.11
CA ALA A 150 0.38 -6.94 -7.05
C ALA A 150 0.39 -7.96 -5.88
N GLY A 151 0.95 -7.63 -4.71
CA GLY A 151 1.07 -8.55 -3.57
C GLY A 151 2.31 -9.45 -3.57
N GLU A 152 3.26 -9.20 -4.46
CA GLU A 152 4.55 -9.91 -4.52
C GLU A 152 5.30 -9.81 -3.18
N GLY A 153 5.83 -10.95 -2.72
CA GLY A 153 6.50 -11.06 -1.43
C GLY A 153 5.59 -11.19 -0.20
N VAL A 154 4.27 -11.19 -0.39
CA VAL A 154 3.28 -11.44 0.66
C VAL A 154 2.77 -12.88 0.59
N LEU A 155 2.58 -13.51 1.75
CA LEU A 155 1.97 -14.84 1.89
C LEU A 155 0.57 -14.71 2.51
N ALA A 156 -0.41 -15.35 1.90
CA ALA A 156 -1.80 -15.34 2.34
C ALA A 156 -2.24 -16.73 2.80
N TYR A 157 -2.47 -16.88 4.10
CA TYR A 157 -3.07 -18.07 4.69
C TYR A 157 -4.58 -18.01 4.52
N VAL A 158 -5.17 -19.03 3.90
CA VAL A 158 -6.62 -19.16 3.74
C VAL A 158 -7.08 -20.25 4.69
N VAL A 159 -7.60 -19.84 5.85
CA VAL A 159 -8.15 -20.75 6.86
C VAL A 159 -9.60 -21.05 6.51
N ASP A 160 -9.84 -22.17 5.84
CA ASP A 160 -11.12 -22.48 5.21
C ASP A 160 -11.29 -23.99 4.94
N THR A 161 -12.01 -24.37 3.88
CA THR A 161 -12.33 -25.73 3.44
C THR A 161 -11.22 -26.44 2.65
N GLY A 162 -10.14 -25.72 2.36
CA GLY A 162 -9.01 -26.13 1.51
C GLY A 162 -8.78 -25.14 0.36
N ILE A 163 -7.85 -25.46 -0.54
CA ILE A 163 -7.74 -24.80 -1.86
C ILE A 163 -7.48 -25.89 -2.89
N ASP A 164 -8.11 -25.82 -4.07
CA ASP A 164 -7.61 -26.51 -5.25
C ASP A 164 -6.29 -25.85 -5.72
N ILE A 165 -5.17 -26.25 -5.11
CA ILE A 165 -3.86 -25.62 -5.33
C ILE A 165 -3.36 -25.78 -6.78
N ASN A 166 -3.91 -26.74 -7.52
CA ASN A 166 -3.58 -26.99 -8.92
C ASN A 166 -4.45 -26.18 -9.89
N HIS A 167 -5.37 -25.36 -9.39
CA HIS A 167 -6.23 -24.54 -10.23
C HIS A 167 -5.37 -23.60 -11.11
N PRO A 168 -5.58 -23.57 -12.44
CA PRO A 168 -4.75 -22.80 -13.38
C PRO A 168 -4.70 -21.29 -13.10
N GLU A 169 -5.71 -20.74 -12.42
CA GLU A 169 -5.80 -19.33 -12.05
C GLU A 169 -4.80 -18.92 -10.96
N PHE A 170 -4.23 -19.87 -10.23
CA PHE A 170 -3.18 -19.60 -9.25
C PHE A 170 -1.78 -19.64 -9.86
N GLU A 171 -1.60 -20.17 -11.08
CA GLU A 171 -0.32 -20.21 -11.79
C GLU A 171 0.84 -20.77 -10.92
N GLY A 172 0.55 -21.80 -10.11
CA GLY A 172 1.52 -22.42 -9.19
C GLY A 172 1.85 -21.61 -7.93
N ARG A 173 1.10 -20.54 -7.64
CA ARG A 173 1.30 -19.70 -6.43
C ARG A 173 0.54 -20.18 -5.21
N ALA A 174 -0.26 -21.25 -5.33
CA ALA A 174 -0.96 -21.87 -4.21
C ALA A 174 -0.21 -23.14 -3.75
N GLU A 175 -0.03 -23.30 -2.44
CA GLU A 175 0.58 -24.48 -1.82
C GLU A 175 -0.27 -24.98 -0.65
N TRP A 176 -0.16 -26.26 -0.32
CA TRP A 176 -0.77 -26.81 0.88
C TRP A 176 0.03 -26.43 2.12
N GLY A 177 -0.68 -26.09 3.20
CA GLY A 177 -0.13 -25.87 4.53
C GLY A 177 -0.46 -27.04 5.45
N ILE A 178 -1.55 -26.90 6.20
CA ILE A 178 -2.04 -27.92 7.14
C ILE A 178 -3.51 -28.23 6.88
N ASN A 179 -3.89 -29.47 7.17
CA ASN A 179 -5.26 -29.93 7.28
C ASN A 179 -5.49 -30.45 8.71
N VAL A 180 -6.47 -29.87 9.42
CA VAL A 180 -6.83 -30.26 10.79
C VAL A 180 -8.22 -30.91 10.86
N VAL A 181 -8.79 -31.27 9.72
CA VAL A 181 -10.16 -31.78 9.58
C VAL A 181 -10.16 -33.28 9.33
N ASP A 182 -9.35 -33.72 8.36
CA ASP A 182 -9.27 -35.09 7.88
C ASP A 182 -7.90 -35.35 7.24
N GLU A 183 -7.76 -36.48 6.54
CA GLU A 183 -6.52 -36.93 5.89
C GLU A 183 -6.46 -36.57 4.39
N VAL A 184 -7.42 -35.79 3.87
CA VAL A 184 -7.58 -35.54 2.43
C VAL A 184 -7.37 -34.07 2.10
N ASP A 185 -6.20 -33.76 1.56
CA ASP A 185 -5.78 -32.42 1.13
C ASP A 185 -6.46 -32.01 -0.19
N THR A 186 -7.77 -31.77 -0.12
CA THR A 186 -8.60 -31.23 -1.19
C THR A 186 -9.63 -30.23 -0.66
N ASP A 187 -10.09 -29.33 -1.53
CA ASP A 187 -11.26 -28.49 -1.26
C ASP A 187 -12.53 -29.12 -1.84
N GLU A 188 -13.22 -29.91 -1.01
CA GLU A 188 -14.43 -30.63 -1.41
C GLU A 188 -15.68 -29.75 -1.44
N HIS A 189 -15.65 -28.59 -0.77
CA HIS A 189 -16.77 -27.66 -0.75
C HIS A 189 -16.65 -26.58 -1.84
N GLY A 190 -15.42 -26.13 -2.11
CA GLY A 190 -15.11 -25.06 -3.07
C GLY A 190 -15.10 -23.65 -2.49
N HIS A 191 -15.42 -23.48 -1.20
CA HIS A 191 -15.49 -22.14 -0.58
C HIS A 191 -14.07 -21.56 -0.42
N GLY A 192 -13.12 -22.37 0.01
CA GLY A 192 -11.74 -21.96 0.23
C GLY A 192 -11.04 -21.60 -1.07
N THR A 193 -11.29 -22.37 -2.14
CA THR A 193 -10.85 -22.05 -3.50
C THR A 193 -11.45 -20.74 -3.99
N HIS A 194 -12.73 -20.47 -3.71
CA HIS A 194 -13.39 -19.22 -4.12
C HIS A 194 -12.79 -17.99 -3.44
N VAL A 195 -12.59 -18.04 -2.12
CA VAL A 195 -12.00 -16.92 -1.38
C VAL A 195 -10.52 -16.74 -1.72
N ALA A 196 -9.75 -17.83 -1.89
CA ALA A 196 -8.37 -17.78 -2.37
C ALA A 196 -8.27 -17.13 -3.77
N GLY A 197 -9.22 -17.44 -4.66
CA GLY A 197 -9.35 -16.79 -5.96
C GLY A 197 -9.53 -15.28 -5.86
N THR A 198 -10.37 -14.83 -4.93
CA THR A 198 -10.66 -13.41 -4.71
C THR A 198 -9.43 -12.67 -4.17
N ILE A 199 -8.63 -13.34 -3.34
CA ILE A 199 -7.35 -12.78 -2.85
C ILE A 199 -6.34 -12.69 -3.99
N GLY A 200 -6.06 -13.80 -4.68
CA GLY A 200 -4.80 -13.97 -5.40
C GLY A 200 -4.84 -14.61 -6.80
N SER A 201 -6.02 -14.93 -7.37
CA SER A 201 -6.05 -15.48 -8.74
C SER A 201 -5.61 -14.47 -9.80
N LYS A 202 -5.16 -14.98 -10.95
CA LYS A 202 -4.79 -14.18 -12.13
C LYS A 202 -5.94 -13.28 -12.59
N THR A 203 -7.15 -13.81 -12.71
CA THR A 203 -8.28 -13.12 -13.34
C THR A 203 -9.16 -12.41 -12.31
N PHE A 204 -9.47 -13.05 -11.19
CA PHE A 204 -10.42 -12.55 -10.18
C PHE A 204 -9.74 -11.92 -8.96
N GLY A 205 -8.44 -12.17 -8.78
CA GLY A 205 -7.69 -11.75 -7.61
C GLY A 205 -7.40 -10.26 -7.58
N VAL A 206 -7.46 -9.72 -6.36
CA VAL A 206 -7.03 -8.36 -6.03
C VAL A 206 -5.49 -8.27 -6.05
N ALA A 207 -4.81 -9.19 -5.35
CA ALA A 207 -3.36 -9.26 -5.25
C ALA A 207 -2.79 -10.37 -6.14
N LYS A 208 -2.71 -10.10 -7.45
CA LYS A 208 -2.42 -11.10 -8.51
C LYS A 208 -1.04 -11.78 -8.47
N LYS A 209 -0.15 -11.39 -7.56
CA LYS A 209 1.17 -12.00 -7.35
C LYS A 209 1.38 -12.50 -5.92
N VAL A 210 0.37 -12.43 -5.06
CA VAL A 210 0.42 -13.01 -3.72
C VAL A 210 0.57 -14.53 -3.81
N LYS A 211 1.27 -15.13 -2.85
CA LYS A 211 1.30 -16.58 -2.66
C LYS A 211 0.19 -17.00 -1.69
N LEU A 212 -0.46 -18.12 -1.97
CA LEU A 212 -1.61 -18.62 -1.21
C LEU A 212 -1.20 -19.90 -0.49
N VAL A 213 -1.59 -20.05 0.77
CA VAL A 213 -1.40 -21.26 1.56
C VAL A 213 -2.76 -21.79 1.98
N ALA A 214 -3.07 -23.01 1.58
CA ALA A 214 -4.28 -23.71 2.00
C ALA A 214 -4.13 -24.16 3.45
N VAL A 215 -5.00 -23.66 4.33
CA VAL A 215 -5.08 -24.07 5.73
C VAL A 215 -6.49 -24.60 5.97
N LYS A 216 -6.66 -25.92 5.89
CA LYS A 216 -7.98 -26.55 5.98
C LYS A 216 -8.39 -26.73 7.44
N ALA A 217 -9.40 -25.97 7.84
CA ALA A 217 -10.01 -25.99 9.17
C ALA A 217 -11.53 -26.25 9.13
N LEU A 218 -12.13 -26.28 7.93
CA LEU A 218 -13.53 -26.60 7.69
C LEU A 218 -13.65 -27.82 6.78
N GLY A 219 -14.65 -28.67 7.03
CA GLY A 219 -14.94 -29.85 6.22
C GLY A 219 -15.78 -29.55 4.98
N LYS A 220 -16.16 -30.61 4.27
CA LYS A 220 -17.00 -30.55 3.04
C LYS A 220 -18.38 -29.91 3.23
N ASP A 221 -18.86 -29.77 4.46
CA ASP A 221 -20.10 -29.08 4.84
C ASP A 221 -19.85 -27.61 5.24
N SER A 222 -18.63 -27.11 5.02
CA SER A 222 -18.15 -25.78 5.42
C SER A 222 -18.26 -25.52 6.93
N ARG A 223 -18.10 -26.55 7.76
CA ARG A 223 -18.10 -26.47 9.22
C ARG A 223 -16.84 -27.08 9.81
N GLY A 224 -16.46 -26.60 10.99
CA GLY A 224 -15.34 -27.11 11.77
C GLY A 224 -15.44 -26.64 13.21
N PRO A 225 -14.78 -27.32 14.16
CA PRO A 225 -14.78 -26.91 15.55
C PRO A 225 -13.82 -25.72 15.77
N ASP A 226 -14.13 -24.86 16.75
CA ASP A 226 -13.26 -23.74 17.13
C ASP A 226 -11.83 -24.19 17.47
N SER A 227 -11.68 -25.39 18.06
CA SER A 227 -10.36 -25.98 18.35
C SER A 227 -9.53 -26.21 17.08
N GLY A 228 -10.15 -26.63 15.99
CA GLY A 228 -9.49 -26.78 14.69
C GLY A 228 -9.10 -25.44 14.10
N ILE A 229 -9.99 -24.44 14.17
CA ILE A 229 -9.71 -23.08 13.70
C ILE A 229 -8.52 -22.47 14.47
N ILE A 230 -8.51 -22.60 15.80
CA ILE A 230 -7.40 -22.14 16.65
C ILE A 230 -6.09 -22.87 16.30
N ALA A 231 -6.12 -24.19 16.09
CA ALA A 231 -4.93 -24.96 15.69
C ALA A 231 -4.39 -24.53 14.32
N ALA A 232 -5.27 -24.24 13.36
CA ALA A 232 -4.92 -23.69 12.06
C ALA A 232 -4.25 -22.31 12.16
N MET A 233 -4.78 -21.44 13.03
CA MET A 233 -4.20 -20.12 13.29
C MET A 233 -2.81 -20.21 13.93
N ASP A 234 -2.66 -21.06 14.94
CA ASP A 234 -1.37 -21.33 15.60
C ASP A 234 -0.33 -21.84 14.60
N TRP A 235 -0.70 -22.80 13.75
CA TRP A 235 0.18 -23.31 12.70
C TRP A 235 0.61 -22.19 11.73
N ALA A 236 -0.33 -21.37 11.25
CA ALA A 236 -0.03 -20.30 10.30
C ALA A 236 0.93 -19.25 10.89
N VAL A 237 0.77 -18.90 12.17
CA VAL A 237 1.69 -18.00 12.89
C VAL A 237 3.08 -18.62 13.00
N LYS A 238 3.20 -19.89 13.39
CA LYS A 238 4.48 -20.60 13.49
C LYS A 238 5.18 -20.71 12.14
N HIS A 239 4.44 -21.09 11.10
CA HIS A 239 4.97 -21.19 9.75
C HIS A 239 5.42 -19.82 9.21
N ALA A 240 4.69 -18.74 9.48
CA ALA A 240 5.10 -17.38 9.11
C ALA A 240 6.39 -16.95 9.83
N LYS A 241 6.53 -17.33 11.10
CA LYS A 241 7.74 -17.09 11.89
C LYS A 241 8.94 -17.86 11.35
N GLU A 242 8.77 -19.14 11.05
CA GLU A 242 9.81 -20.01 10.48
C GLU A 242 10.28 -19.50 9.11
N LYS A 243 9.36 -19.03 8.26
CA LYS A 243 9.69 -18.41 6.97
C LYS A 243 10.27 -16.99 7.10
N GLY A 244 10.32 -16.41 8.30
CA GLY A 244 10.84 -15.06 8.53
C GLY A 244 10.00 -13.95 7.89
N ILE A 245 8.69 -14.16 7.75
CA ILE A 245 7.76 -13.26 7.04
C ILE A 245 6.70 -12.63 7.96
N LEU A 246 6.88 -12.65 9.28
CA LEU A 246 6.06 -11.86 10.18
C LEU A 246 6.11 -10.38 9.76
N GLY A 247 4.96 -9.71 9.74
CA GLY A 247 4.79 -8.37 9.19
C GLY A 247 4.56 -8.32 7.66
N LYS A 248 4.68 -9.45 6.94
CA LYS A 248 4.40 -9.60 5.49
C LYS A 248 3.46 -10.77 5.19
N ALA A 249 2.68 -11.20 6.18
CA ALA A 249 1.74 -12.30 6.06
C ALA A 249 0.32 -11.82 6.37
N ILE A 250 -0.64 -12.35 5.63
CA ILE A 250 -2.07 -12.12 5.86
C ILE A 250 -2.76 -13.46 6.13
N MET A 251 -3.86 -13.42 6.87
CA MET A 251 -4.73 -14.54 7.13
C MET A 251 -6.17 -14.14 6.81
N ASN A 252 -6.80 -14.92 5.95
CA ASN A 252 -8.21 -14.77 5.62
C ASN A 252 -9.03 -15.77 6.44
N LEU A 253 -9.96 -15.25 7.24
CA LEU A 253 -10.91 -16.00 8.05
C LEU A 253 -12.32 -15.70 7.53
N SER A 254 -12.69 -16.37 6.43
CA SER A 254 -14.02 -16.25 5.81
C SER A 254 -15.07 -17.12 6.51
N LEU A 255 -15.01 -17.14 7.84
CA LEU A 255 -15.81 -17.94 8.74
C LEU A 255 -16.33 -17.08 9.90
N THR A 256 -17.45 -17.49 10.48
CA THR A 256 -18.04 -16.88 11.67
C THR A 256 -18.80 -17.92 12.47
N GLY A 257 -18.83 -17.75 13.79
CA GLY A 257 -19.72 -18.45 14.71
C GLY A 257 -20.17 -17.51 15.83
N ASP A 258 -21.02 -18.01 16.73
CA ASP A 258 -21.36 -17.27 17.95
C ASP A 258 -20.09 -16.94 18.77
N THR A 259 -20.20 -15.98 19.70
CA THR A 259 -19.03 -15.49 20.44
C THR A 259 -18.30 -16.59 21.20
N ALA A 260 -16.99 -16.65 21.00
CA ALA A 260 -16.10 -17.62 21.62
C ALA A 260 -14.82 -16.92 22.10
N THR A 261 -14.62 -16.84 23.42
CA THR A 261 -13.48 -16.16 24.04
C THR A 261 -12.13 -16.71 23.55
N ALA A 262 -11.96 -18.03 23.54
CA ALA A 262 -10.71 -18.66 23.12
C ALA A 262 -10.37 -18.37 21.65
N LEU A 263 -11.37 -18.34 20.77
CA LEU A 263 -11.18 -18.03 19.36
C LEU A 263 -10.81 -16.54 19.16
N ASN A 264 -11.46 -15.65 19.91
CA ASN A 264 -11.14 -14.22 19.90
C ASN A 264 -9.71 -13.94 20.38
N GLU A 265 -9.32 -14.53 21.51
CA GLU A 265 -7.95 -14.40 22.03
C GLU A 265 -6.92 -14.96 21.04
N ALA A 266 -7.20 -16.09 20.39
CA ALA A 266 -6.31 -16.63 19.36
C ALA A 266 -6.15 -15.68 18.17
N ALA A 267 -7.22 -15.03 17.73
CA ALA A 267 -7.19 -14.02 16.65
C ALA A 267 -6.36 -12.79 17.04
N GLU A 268 -6.59 -12.25 18.24
CA GLU A 268 -5.81 -11.13 18.75
C GLU A 268 -4.31 -11.48 18.82
N ARG A 269 -3.96 -12.66 19.34
CA ARG A 269 -2.56 -13.12 19.41
C ARG A 269 -1.92 -13.33 18.03
N ALA A 270 -2.68 -13.75 17.04
CA ALA A 270 -2.19 -13.85 15.66
C ALA A 270 -1.86 -12.47 15.07
N VAL A 271 -2.67 -11.45 15.37
CA VAL A 271 -2.39 -10.05 14.99
C VAL A 271 -1.14 -9.53 15.71
N GLU A 272 -1.04 -9.73 17.03
CA GLU A 272 0.12 -9.34 17.83
C GLU A 272 1.42 -9.98 17.34
N ALA A 273 1.36 -11.26 16.93
CA ALA A 273 2.50 -11.96 16.33
C ALA A 273 2.94 -11.37 14.98
N GLY A 274 2.08 -10.58 14.34
CA GLY A 274 2.39 -9.80 13.15
C GLY A 274 1.78 -10.30 11.86
N LEU A 275 0.63 -10.96 11.93
CA LEU A 275 -0.21 -11.23 10.76
C LEU A 275 -1.30 -10.17 10.65
N PHE A 276 -1.73 -9.88 9.42
CA PHE A 276 -2.95 -9.14 9.17
C PHE A 276 -4.11 -10.13 9.07
N LEU A 277 -5.19 -9.95 9.84
CA LEU A 277 -6.36 -10.81 9.78
C LEU A 277 -7.51 -10.08 9.09
N GLY A 278 -7.97 -10.59 7.95
CA GLY A 278 -9.22 -10.18 7.32
C GLY A 278 -10.33 -11.16 7.68
N VAL A 279 -11.38 -10.67 8.35
CA VAL A 279 -12.41 -11.50 8.97
C VAL A 279 -13.79 -11.17 8.38
N ALA A 280 -14.60 -12.18 8.11
CA ALA A 280 -15.98 -11.99 7.70
C ALA A 280 -16.84 -11.45 8.87
N ALA A 281 -17.69 -10.45 8.63
CA ALA A 281 -18.56 -9.91 9.69
C ALA A 281 -19.74 -10.82 10.07
N GLY A 282 -20.08 -11.80 9.22
CA GLY A 282 -21.23 -12.70 9.37
C GLY A 282 -22.44 -12.30 8.52
N ASN A 283 -23.36 -13.24 8.32
CA ASN A 283 -24.39 -13.18 7.27
C ASN A 283 -25.84 -13.21 7.80
N ASN A 284 -26.06 -12.76 9.04
CA ASN A 284 -27.35 -12.87 9.74
C ASN A 284 -28.10 -11.53 9.87
N ASN A 285 -27.59 -10.46 9.26
CA ASN A 285 -28.09 -9.09 9.42
C ASN A 285 -28.27 -8.70 10.91
N ARG A 286 -27.28 -9.04 11.74
CA ARG A 286 -27.22 -8.72 13.18
C ARG A 286 -25.93 -7.96 13.51
N ASP A 287 -25.80 -7.52 14.76
CA ASP A 287 -24.59 -6.86 15.24
C ASP A 287 -23.41 -7.84 15.31
N ALA A 288 -22.31 -7.50 14.64
CA ALA A 288 -21.08 -8.29 14.53
C ALA A 288 -20.36 -8.50 15.87
N ILE A 289 -20.71 -7.72 16.91
CA ILE A 289 -20.24 -7.98 18.28
C ILE A 289 -20.65 -9.36 18.81
N ASN A 290 -21.68 -9.97 18.21
CA ASN A 290 -22.15 -11.31 18.57
C ASN A 290 -21.53 -12.43 17.73
N GLU A 291 -20.49 -12.13 16.94
CA GLU A 291 -19.82 -13.12 16.09
C GLU A 291 -18.33 -13.20 16.43
N SER A 292 -17.76 -14.40 16.43
CA SER A 292 -16.32 -14.63 16.53
C SER A 292 -15.76 -15.15 15.20
N PRO A 293 -14.57 -14.69 14.77
CA PRO A 293 -13.69 -13.70 15.42
C PRO A 293 -14.03 -12.23 15.09
N ALA A 294 -15.17 -11.93 14.46
CA ALA A 294 -15.52 -10.57 14.01
C ALA A 294 -15.65 -9.54 15.14
N SER A 295 -15.88 -10.00 16.38
CA SER A 295 -15.96 -9.19 17.60
C SER A 295 -14.60 -8.78 18.18
N VAL A 296 -13.48 -9.16 17.56
CA VAL A 296 -12.13 -8.73 17.98
C VAL A 296 -11.81 -7.36 17.37
N GLU A 297 -11.42 -6.38 18.17
CA GLU A 297 -11.13 -5.01 17.68
C GLU A 297 -9.86 -4.91 16.82
N THR A 298 -8.90 -5.81 17.01
CA THR A 298 -7.59 -5.77 16.35
C THR A 298 -7.56 -6.48 14.99
N VAL A 299 -8.59 -7.26 14.65
CA VAL A 299 -8.74 -7.81 13.28
C VAL A 299 -9.38 -6.78 12.36
N CYS A 300 -9.33 -7.02 11.05
CA CYS A 300 -9.99 -6.17 10.06
C CYS A 300 -11.31 -6.80 9.61
N THR A 301 -12.41 -6.40 10.24
CA THR A 301 -13.73 -7.00 10.03
C THR A 301 -14.43 -6.42 8.80
N ALA A 302 -14.81 -7.30 7.88
CA ALA A 302 -15.36 -6.97 6.57
C ALA A 302 -16.85 -7.26 6.45
N GLY A 303 -17.65 -6.21 6.27
CA GLY A 303 -19.04 -6.29 5.83
C GLY A 303 -19.17 -6.48 4.31
N ALA A 304 -20.28 -7.05 3.87
CA ALA A 304 -20.56 -7.26 2.46
C ALA A 304 -21.39 -6.11 1.87
N SER A 305 -20.92 -5.56 0.76
CA SER A 305 -21.69 -4.64 -0.09
C SER A 305 -22.20 -5.34 -1.36
N ALA A 306 -23.25 -4.77 -1.92
CA ALA A 306 -23.73 -5.07 -3.27
C ALA A 306 -23.22 -4.05 -4.29
N GLU A 307 -23.32 -4.40 -5.58
CA GLU A 307 -22.81 -3.58 -6.70
C GLU A 307 -23.43 -2.16 -6.76
N ASN A 308 -24.62 -1.98 -6.18
CA ASN A 308 -25.30 -0.70 -6.07
C ASN A 308 -24.83 0.15 -4.87
N ASP A 309 -23.73 -0.20 -4.22
CA ASP A 309 -23.20 0.43 -3.00
C ASP A 309 -24.18 0.41 -1.82
N GLU A 310 -25.09 -0.57 -1.75
CA GLU A 310 -25.84 -0.84 -0.53
C GLU A 310 -25.13 -1.91 0.31
N LYS A 311 -25.35 -1.87 1.63
CA LYS A 311 -25.11 -3.03 2.48
C LYS A 311 -25.87 -4.22 1.88
N ALA A 312 -25.19 -5.35 1.68
CA ALA A 312 -25.88 -6.58 1.32
C ALA A 312 -26.91 -6.92 2.41
N SER A 313 -28.11 -7.35 2.03
CA SER A 313 -29.22 -7.55 2.97
C SER A 313 -28.86 -8.50 4.12
N PHE A 314 -28.04 -9.52 3.84
CA PHE A 314 -27.55 -10.49 4.82
C PHE A 314 -26.38 -9.99 5.68
N SER A 315 -25.62 -8.97 5.26
CA SER A 315 -24.39 -8.57 5.97
C SER A 315 -24.72 -8.14 7.39
N ASN A 316 -23.97 -8.67 8.36
CA ASN A 316 -23.91 -8.09 9.69
C ASN A 316 -23.37 -6.66 9.65
N PHE A 317 -23.61 -5.93 10.72
CA PHE A 317 -23.31 -4.51 10.90
C PHE A 317 -22.82 -4.26 12.35
N GLY A 318 -22.53 -3.03 12.73
CA GLY A 318 -22.19 -2.64 14.11
C GLY A 318 -20.88 -1.87 14.20
N SER A 319 -20.52 -1.47 15.43
CA SER A 319 -19.36 -0.63 15.70
C SER A 319 -18.02 -1.33 15.47
N LEU A 320 -18.01 -2.67 15.50
CA LEU A 320 -16.82 -3.50 15.28
C LEU A 320 -16.57 -3.83 13.80
N LEU A 321 -17.39 -3.30 12.89
CA LEU A 321 -17.17 -3.44 11.46
C LEU A 321 -16.26 -2.32 10.97
N ASP A 322 -15.05 -2.67 10.51
CA ASP A 322 -14.05 -1.70 10.03
C ASP A 322 -14.37 -1.14 8.65
N ILE A 323 -14.85 -2.02 7.76
CA ILE A 323 -14.96 -1.72 6.34
C ILE A 323 -16.01 -2.58 5.65
N TYR A 324 -16.71 -2.01 4.67
CA TYR A 324 -17.46 -2.80 3.70
C TYR A 324 -16.59 -3.12 2.47
N ALA A 325 -16.74 -4.31 1.92
CA ALA A 325 -16.12 -4.70 0.66
C ALA A 325 -17.11 -5.47 -0.23
N PRO A 326 -16.85 -5.61 -1.53
CA PRO A 326 -17.71 -6.36 -2.44
C PRO A 326 -17.95 -7.78 -1.92
N GLY A 327 -19.20 -8.13 -1.62
CA GLY A 327 -19.55 -9.42 -1.04
C GLY A 327 -20.81 -10.06 -1.59
N ASN A 328 -21.60 -9.37 -2.42
CA ASN A 328 -22.77 -9.94 -3.08
C ASN A 328 -22.47 -10.24 -4.56
N LYS A 329 -22.77 -11.46 -5.01
CA LYS A 329 -22.61 -11.93 -6.39
C LYS A 329 -21.17 -11.74 -6.90
N ILE A 330 -20.22 -12.27 -6.15
CA ILE A 330 -18.79 -12.20 -6.47
C ILE A 330 -18.41 -13.43 -7.28
N ILE A 331 -17.83 -13.20 -8.46
CA ILE A 331 -17.30 -14.25 -9.33
C ILE A 331 -15.85 -14.53 -8.93
N SER A 332 -15.52 -15.79 -8.69
CA SER A 332 -14.16 -16.26 -8.39
C SER A 332 -13.99 -17.73 -8.80
N THR A 333 -12.81 -18.28 -8.55
CA THR A 333 -12.41 -19.68 -8.84
C THR A 333 -13.27 -20.71 -8.10
N LEU A 334 -13.44 -21.89 -8.70
CA LEU A 334 -14.02 -23.08 -8.07
C LEU A 334 -13.14 -24.30 -8.37
N PRO A 335 -13.15 -25.34 -7.52
CA PRO A 335 -12.35 -26.55 -7.76
C PRO A 335 -12.56 -27.16 -9.15
N GLY A 336 -11.52 -27.81 -9.67
CA GLY A 336 -11.53 -28.43 -11.00
C GLY A 336 -11.25 -27.44 -12.14
N GLY A 337 -10.71 -26.26 -11.82
CA GLY A 337 -10.35 -25.23 -12.79
C GLY A 337 -11.50 -24.32 -13.25
N GLY A 338 -12.66 -24.44 -12.62
CA GLY A 338 -13.86 -23.67 -12.94
C GLY A 338 -13.91 -22.29 -12.28
N ASN A 339 -15.04 -21.61 -12.45
CA ASN A 339 -15.35 -20.40 -11.69
C ASN A 339 -16.84 -20.37 -11.38
N GLY A 340 -17.24 -19.56 -10.40
CA GLY A 340 -18.62 -19.46 -9.98
C GLY A 340 -18.90 -18.22 -9.15
N THR A 341 -20.19 -18.00 -8.89
CA THR A 341 -20.68 -16.83 -8.15
C THR A 341 -21.08 -17.24 -6.73
N MET A 342 -20.56 -16.53 -5.73
CA MET A 342 -20.96 -16.69 -4.32
C MET A 342 -21.28 -15.33 -3.70
N SER A 343 -22.05 -15.35 -2.62
CA SER A 343 -22.41 -14.16 -1.84
C SER A 343 -22.18 -14.43 -0.36
N GLY A 344 -21.53 -13.49 0.32
CA GLY A 344 -21.25 -13.55 1.75
C GLY A 344 -20.27 -12.47 2.18
N THR A 345 -20.25 -12.17 3.47
CA THR A 345 -19.11 -11.47 4.10
C THR A 345 -17.81 -12.27 3.93
N SER A 346 -17.91 -13.59 3.77
CA SER A 346 -16.85 -14.48 3.31
C SER A 346 -16.24 -14.12 1.95
N MET A 347 -16.97 -13.42 1.06
CA MET A 347 -16.43 -12.89 -0.20
C MET A 347 -15.94 -11.44 -0.04
N ALA A 348 -16.37 -10.72 0.99
CA ALA A 348 -15.89 -9.38 1.31
C ALA A 348 -14.50 -9.40 1.98
N ALA A 349 -14.32 -10.28 2.97
CA ALA A 349 -13.03 -10.47 3.67
C ALA A 349 -11.83 -10.70 2.73
N PRO A 350 -11.89 -11.57 1.70
CA PRO A 350 -10.75 -11.79 0.81
C PRO A 350 -10.42 -10.57 -0.08
N HIS A 351 -11.38 -9.68 -0.38
CA HIS A 351 -11.06 -8.41 -1.02
C HIS A 351 -10.21 -7.53 -0.10
N VAL A 352 -10.55 -7.46 1.18
CA VAL A 352 -9.80 -6.70 2.20
C VAL A 352 -8.38 -7.27 2.34
N CYS A 353 -8.27 -8.60 2.48
CA CYS A 353 -6.98 -9.33 2.46
C CYS A 353 -6.14 -9.00 1.22
N GLY A 354 -6.76 -9.02 0.04
CA GLY A 354 -6.09 -8.68 -1.20
C GLY A 354 -5.58 -7.24 -1.23
N VAL A 355 -6.37 -6.27 -0.77
CA VAL A 355 -5.91 -4.86 -0.68
C VAL A 355 -4.79 -4.71 0.35
N ALA A 356 -4.85 -5.42 1.48
CA ALA A 356 -3.76 -5.44 2.45
C ALA A 356 -2.44 -5.94 1.81
N ALA A 357 -2.48 -7.06 1.08
CA ALA A 357 -1.32 -7.57 0.35
C ALA A 357 -0.79 -6.58 -0.70
N LEU A 358 -1.69 -5.91 -1.44
CA LEU A 358 -1.28 -4.85 -2.38
C LEU A 358 -0.49 -3.77 -1.67
N LEU A 359 -1.05 -3.20 -0.59
CA LEU A 359 -0.43 -2.10 0.15
C LEU A 359 0.91 -2.51 0.78
N MET A 360 1.01 -3.71 1.36
CA MET A 360 2.28 -4.23 1.88
C MET A 360 3.35 -4.31 0.78
N SER A 361 2.98 -4.80 -0.40
CA SER A 361 3.93 -4.95 -1.52
C SER A 361 4.29 -3.63 -2.22
N SER A 362 3.37 -2.65 -2.26
CA SER A 362 3.56 -1.39 -3.00
C SER A 362 4.06 -0.24 -2.13
N GLU A 363 3.58 -0.14 -0.88
CA GLU A 363 3.94 0.92 0.05
C GLU A 363 4.98 0.45 1.09
N GLY A 364 5.25 -0.86 1.19
CA GLY A 364 6.21 -1.41 2.15
C GLY A 364 5.74 -1.36 3.62
N ILE A 365 4.44 -1.13 3.85
CA ILE A 365 3.84 -1.11 5.19
C ILE A 365 3.85 -2.50 5.82
N LYS A 366 3.83 -2.54 7.16
CA LYS A 366 3.72 -3.81 7.90
C LYS A 366 2.27 -4.28 7.99
N ALA A 367 2.09 -5.57 8.23
CA ALA A 367 0.78 -6.21 8.38
C ALA A 367 -0.12 -5.53 9.40
N GLN A 368 0.42 -5.16 10.57
CA GLN A 368 -0.32 -4.51 11.65
C GLN A 368 -0.83 -3.11 11.28
N GLU A 369 -0.20 -2.44 10.31
CA GLU A 369 -0.58 -1.10 9.87
C GLU A 369 -1.65 -1.13 8.75
N ALA A 370 -1.90 -2.31 8.17
CA ALA A 370 -2.67 -2.43 6.94
C ALA A 370 -4.16 -2.12 7.13
N CYS A 371 -4.80 -2.53 8.23
CA CYS A 371 -6.23 -2.22 8.43
C CYS A 371 -6.47 -0.71 8.58
N ASP A 372 -5.62 -0.03 9.35
CA ASP A 372 -5.68 1.43 9.50
C ASP A 372 -5.42 2.14 8.18
N ARG A 373 -4.46 1.64 7.40
CA ARG A 373 -4.20 2.18 6.06
C ARG A 373 -5.41 2.01 5.15
N ILE A 374 -6.05 0.84 5.16
CA ILE A 374 -7.29 0.54 4.43
C ILE A 374 -8.39 1.52 4.85
N LYS A 375 -8.64 1.68 6.16
CA LYS A 375 -9.67 2.58 6.70
C LYS A 375 -9.43 4.06 6.33
N LYS A 376 -8.16 4.48 6.19
CA LYS A 376 -7.78 5.82 5.73
C LYS A 376 -8.01 6.03 4.24
N LEU A 377 -7.85 4.99 3.43
CA LEU A 377 -8.05 5.05 1.97
C LEU A 377 -9.52 4.92 1.55
N ALA A 378 -10.29 4.17 2.33
CA ALA A 378 -11.67 3.86 2.06
C ALA A 378 -12.57 5.08 1.82
N ARG A 379 -13.65 4.89 1.06
CA ARG A 379 -14.55 5.96 0.64
C ARG A 379 -15.93 5.80 1.27
N PRO A 380 -16.55 6.88 1.80
CA PRO A 380 -17.88 6.82 2.39
C PRO A 380 -18.94 6.66 1.28
N ALA A 381 -19.15 5.43 0.84
CA ALA A 381 -20.00 5.12 -0.32
C ALA A 381 -21.20 4.25 0.03
N ILE A 382 -21.15 3.51 1.15
CA ILE A 382 -22.20 2.55 1.50
C ILE A 382 -23.46 3.28 1.93
N ARG A 383 -24.56 2.90 1.29
CA ARG A 383 -25.93 3.28 1.62
C ARG A 383 -26.52 2.24 2.56
N ASN A 384 -27.27 2.72 3.55
CA ASN A 384 -27.91 1.90 4.58
C ASN A 384 -26.93 0.94 5.30
N PRO A 385 -25.82 1.44 5.88
CA PRO A 385 -24.77 0.59 6.47
C PRO A 385 -25.21 -0.17 7.73
N GLY A 386 -26.42 0.03 8.24
CA GLY A 386 -26.85 -0.51 9.53
C GLY A 386 -26.55 0.47 10.68
N ASN A 387 -27.13 0.19 11.84
CA ASN A 387 -27.03 1.08 13.00
C ASN A 387 -25.59 1.11 13.54
N SER A 388 -25.11 2.28 13.96
CA SER A 388 -23.77 2.46 14.56
C SER A 388 -22.62 1.85 13.76
N THR A 389 -22.72 1.89 12.43
CA THR A 389 -21.79 1.21 11.51
C THR A 389 -21.11 2.22 10.58
N THR A 390 -19.85 1.99 10.25
CA THR A 390 -19.14 2.74 9.20
C THR A 390 -19.87 2.67 7.86
N ASN A 391 -19.81 3.74 7.06
CA ASN A 391 -20.29 3.73 5.67
C ASN A 391 -19.15 3.60 4.64
N LYS A 392 -17.95 3.27 5.11
CA LYS A 392 -16.75 3.18 4.29
C LYS A 392 -16.75 1.91 3.45
N LEU A 393 -16.49 2.06 2.16
CA LEU A 393 -16.23 0.99 1.21
C LEU A 393 -14.73 0.92 0.89
N LEU A 394 -14.22 -0.30 0.81
CA LEU A 394 -12.85 -0.64 0.45
C LEU A 394 -12.42 0.03 -0.86
N TYR A 395 -11.22 0.62 -0.85
CA TYR A 395 -10.64 1.30 -2.00
C TYR A 395 -9.13 1.10 -2.04
N ASN A 396 -8.60 0.64 -3.16
CA ASN A 396 -7.17 0.33 -3.36
C ASN A 396 -6.35 1.53 -3.88
N LYS A 397 -6.86 2.77 -3.72
CA LYS A 397 -6.21 4.00 -4.18
C LYS A 397 -5.98 4.05 -5.70
N SER A 398 -6.87 3.42 -6.47
CA SER A 398 -6.75 3.28 -7.93
C SER A 398 -5.40 2.68 -8.35
N GLY A 399 -4.83 1.83 -7.50
CA GLY A 399 -3.55 1.16 -7.72
C GLY A 399 -2.30 1.92 -7.26
N PHE A 400 -2.42 3.02 -6.51
CA PHE A 400 -1.27 3.81 -6.03
C PHE A 400 -1.04 3.78 -4.53
#